data_AF-A0A355GDB4-F1
#
_entry.id   AF-A0A355GDB4-F1
#
_cell.length_a   1.000
_cell.length_b   1.000
_cell.length_c   1.000
_cell.angle_alpha   90.00
_cell.angle_beta   90.00
_cell.angle_gamma   90.00
#
_symmetry.space_group_name_H-M   'P 1'
#
loop_
_entity.id
_entity.type
_entity.pdbx_description
1 polymer ?
#
loop_
_entity_poly.entity_id
_entity_poly.type
_entity_poly.pdbx_seq_one_letter_code
_entity_poly.pdbx_strand_id
1 'polypeptide(L)'
;MIIVRFILLSVLSVLIFLLGMPNVEQGRLESRNARAFQLAQQIQTGELSADTVDPWGQKFEIQHTPSNVTVVTSHGSNGASPADDYDADDISTSMSNPPHKRMKTRKQIQMFAALALSLSPWLISYLLRMRKRHAVQQGSESY
;
A
#
# COMPACT_ATOMS: atom_id res chain seq x y z
N MET A 1 -3.98 -39.19 10.66
CA MET A 1 -4.57 -37.91 11.14
C MET A 1 -3.60 -36.74 11.24
N ILE A 2 -2.35 -36.92 11.68
CA ILE A 2 -1.39 -35.80 11.86
C ILE A 2 -1.06 -35.10 10.53
N ILE A 3 -0.82 -35.86 9.46
CA ILE A 3 -0.52 -35.33 8.12
C ILE A 3 -1.68 -34.49 7.57
N VAL A 4 -2.92 -34.98 7.68
CA VAL A 4 -4.12 -34.27 7.22
C VAL A 4 -4.30 -32.93 7.96
N ARG A 5 -4.08 -32.90 9.27
CA ARG A 5 -4.12 -31.65 10.07
C ARG A 5 -3.05 -30.65 9.63
N PHE A 6 -1.86 -31.14 9.29
CA PHE A 6 -0.76 -30.30 8.82
C PHE A 6 -1.05 -29.67 7.46
N ILE A 7 -1.62 -30.44 6.54
CA ILE A 7 -2.06 -29.94 5.22
C ILE A 7 -3.14 -28.88 5.39
N LEU A 8 -4.15 -29.14 6.22
CA LEU A 8 -5.25 -28.19 6.48
C LEU A 8 -4.76 -26.86 7.08
N LEU A 9 -3.84 -26.91 8.05
CA LEU A 9 -3.22 -25.71 8.64
C LEU A 9 -2.39 -24.93 7.62
N SER A 10 -1.65 -25.64 6.76
CA SER A 10 -0.83 -25.00 5.72
C SER A 10 -1.71 -24.28 4.70
N VAL A 11 -2.78 -24.93 4.23
CA VAL A 11 -3.74 -24.33 3.29
C VAL A 11 -4.44 -23.13 3.92
N LEU A 12 -4.85 -23.22 5.19
CA LEU A 12 -5.48 -22.11 5.89
C LEU A 12 -4.54 -20.91 6.08
N SER A 13 -3.27 -21.13 6.45
CA SER A 13 -2.26 -20.06 6.54
C SER A 13 -2.03 -19.38 5.19
N VAL A 14 -1.92 -20.15 4.11
CA VAL A 14 -1.72 -19.60 2.76
C VAL A 14 -2.95 -18.79 2.33
N LEU A 15 -4.16 -19.28 2.60
CA LEU A 15 -5.39 -18.57 2.26
C LEU A 15 -5.50 -17.23 2.99
N ILE A 16 -5.24 -17.21 4.30
CA ILE A 16 -5.24 -15.99 5.12
C ILE A 16 -4.18 -15.00 4.61
N PHE A 17 -3.00 -15.51 4.25
CA PHE A 17 -1.94 -14.68 3.70
C PHE A 17 -2.33 -14.04 2.37
N LEU A 18 -2.86 -14.83 1.43
CA LEU A 18 -3.29 -14.35 0.11
C LEU A 18 -4.41 -13.31 0.20
N LEU A 19 -5.40 -13.52 1.08
CA LEU A 19 -6.49 -12.57 1.30
C LEU A 19 -6.02 -11.28 2.00
N GLY A 20 -4.95 -11.37 2.78
CA GLY A 20 -4.37 -10.22 3.49
C GLY A 20 -3.35 -9.42 2.68
N MET A 21 -2.93 -9.90 1.51
CA MET A 21 -1.96 -9.16 0.69
C MET A 21 -2.60 -7.90 0.11
N PRO A 22 -1.94 -6.73 0.25
CA PRO A 22 -2.45 -5.50 -0.34
C PRO A 22 -2.42 -5.60 -1.87
N ASN A 23 -3.43 -5.03 -2.54
CA ASN A 23 -3.48 -4.97 -4.00
C ASN A 23 -2.29 -4.16 -4.54
N VAL A 24 -1.43 -4.83 -5.32
CA VAL A 24 -0.20 -4.26 -5.89
C VAL A 24 -0.52 -3.17 -6.92
N GLU A 25 -1.60 -3.32 -7.70
CA GLU A 25 -1.99 -2.31 -8.69
C GLU A 25 -2.39 -1.00 -8.02
N GLN A 26 -3.07 -1.08 -6.88
CA GLN A 26 -3.39 0.10 -6.09
C GLN A 26 -2.12 0.80 -5.55
N GLY A 27 -1.10 0.02 -5.17
CA GLY A 27 0.21 0.56 -4.80
C GLY A 27 0.95 1.23 -5.96
N ARG A 28 0.84 0.66 -7.16
CA ARG A 28 1.46 1.22 -8.37
C ARG A 28 0.84 2.54 -8.79
N LEU A 29 -0.49 2.63 -8.77
CA LEU A 29 -1.22 3.88 -9.02
C LEU A 29 -0.86 4.95 -7.99
N GLU A 30 -0.89 4.63 -6.70
CA GLU A 30 -0.49 5.58 -5.65
C GLU A 30 0.93 6.10 -5.82
N SER A 31 1.88 5.23 -6.20
CA SER A 31 3.26 5.65 -6.46
C SER A 31 3.37 6.58 -7.65
N ARG A 32 2.56 6.37 -8.70
CA ARG A 32 2.50 7.27 -9.85
C ARG A 32 1.89 8.61 -9.44
N ASN A 33 0.80 8.60 -8.67
CA ASN A 33 0.18 9.84 -8.18
C ASN A 33 1.15 10.65 -7.31
N ALA A 34 1.91 9.97 -6.45
CA ALA A 34 2.94 10.61 -5.64
C ALA A 34 4.04 11.26 -6.46
N ARG A 35 4.49 10.56 -7.50
CA ARG A 35 5.51 11.09 -8.41
C ARG A 35 4.98 12.27 -9.22
N ALA A 36 3.76 12.20 -9.73
CA ALA A 36 3.15 13.28 -10.50
C ALA A 36 3.05 14.57 -9.66
N PHE A 37 2.64 14.47 -8.39
CA PHE A 37 2.59 15.62 -7.50
C PHE A 37 3.98 16.24 -7.25
N GLN A 38 4.99 15.39 -7.02
CA GLN A 38 6.38 15.87 -6.83
C GLN A 38 6.90 16.58 -8.09
N LEU A 39 6.66 16.01 -9.27
CA LEU A 39 7.04 16.63 -10.54
C LEU A 39 6.31 17.97 -10.74
N ALA A 40 5.01 18.03 -10.45
CA ALA A 40 4.22 19.25 -10.54
C ALA A 40 4.78 20.36 -9.62
N GLN A 41 5.19 20.02 -8.40
CA GLN A 41 5.86 20.96 -7.50
C GLN A 41 7.22 21.43 -8.06
N GLN A 42 8.02 20.53 -8.61
CA GLN A 42 9.32 20.88 -9.19
C GLN A 42 9.17 21.82 -10.41
N ILE A 43 8.18 21.56 -11.27
CA ILE A 43 7.83 22.44 -12.39
C ILE A 43 7.36 23.81 -11.88
N GLN A 44 6.51 23.84 -10.85
CA GLN A 44 6.04 25.08 -10.23
C GLN A 44 7.19 25.93 -9.68
N THR A 45 8.21 25.30 -9.07
CA THR A 45 9.41 25.97 -8.54
C THR A 45 10.45 26.32 -9.61
N GLY A 46 10.28 25.85 -10.85
CA GLY A 46 11.24 26.03 -11.94
C GLY A 46 12.47 25.12 -11.89
N GLU A 47 12.50 24.13 -10.98
CA GLU A 47 13.56 23.11 -10.93
C GLU A 47 13.52 22.17 -12.15
N LEU A 48 12.35 22.02 -12.76
CA LEU A 48 12.12 21.11 -13.87
C LEU A 48 11.44 21.83 -15.04
N SER A 49 11.73 21.38 -16.27
CA SER A 49 11.15 21.96 -17.48
C SER A 49 9.63 21.75 -17.54
N ALA A 50 8.91 22.74 -18.07
CA ALA A 50 7.49 22.67 -18.38
C ALA A 50 7.14 21.57 -19.40
N ASP A 51 8.11 21.15 -20.22
CA ASP A 51 7.93 20.05 -21.18
C ASP A 51 8.07 18.66 -20.54
N THR A 52 8.27 18.58 -19.23
CA THR A 52 8.29 17.29 -18.52
C THR A 52 6.94 16.61 -18.67
N VAL A 53 6.98 15.29 -18.87
CA VAL A 53 5.80 14.44 -18.88
C VAL A 53 5.53 13.81 -17.52
N ASP A 54 4.26 13.63 -17.22
CA ASP A 54 3.79 12.93 -16.04
C ASP A 54 4.10 11.41 -16.10
N PRO A 55 3.83 10.66 -15.03
CA PRO A 55 4.05 9.20 -14.99
C PRO A 55 3.18 8.37 -15.94
N TRP A 56 2.20 8.97 -16.61
CA TRP A 56 1.33 8.35 -17.61
C TRP A 56 1.71 8.76 -19.05
N GLY A 57 2.71 9.62 -19.21
CA GLY A 57 3.24 10.05 -20.50
C GLY A 57 2.57 11.29 -21.08
N GLN A 58 1.82 12.04 -20.28
CA GLN A 58 1.10 13.24 -20.69
C GLN A 58 1.81 14.50 -20.21
N LYS A 59 1.59 15.63 -20.89
CA LYS A 59 2.16 16.92 -20.46
C LYS A 59 1.37 17.45 -19.27
N PHE A 60 2.06 18.12 -18.36
CA PHE A 60 1.40 18.88 -17.29
C PHE A 60 0.69 20.10 -17.88
N GLU A 61 -0.50 20.38 -17.36
CA GLU A 61 -1.20 21.64 -17.61
C GLU A 61 -0.67 22.69 -16.64
N ILE A 62 -0.28 23.85 -17.16
CA ILE A 62 0.26 24.96 -16.38
C ILE A 62 -0.67 26.15 -16.54
N GLN A 63 -1.34 26.53 -15.45
CA GLN A 63 -2.22 27.68 -15.40
C GLN A 63 -1.60 28.78 -14.53
N HIS A 64 -1.58 30.00 -15.05
CA HIS A 64 -1.15 31.18 -14.29
C HIS A 64 -2.38 31.89 -13.74
N THR A 65 -2.53 31.88 -12.42
CA THR A 65 -3.61 32.59 -11.73
C THR A 65 -3.31 34.09 -11.75
N PRO A 66 -4.33 34.98 -11.80
CA PRO A 66 -4.14 36.44 -11.77
C PRO A 66 -3.26 36.98 -10.62
N SER A 67 -3.12 36.22 -9.54
CA SER A 67 -2.24 36.49 -8.40
C SER A 67 -0.77 36.09 -8.60
N ASN A 68 -0.36 35.79 -9.83
CA ASN A 68 0.97 35.28 -10.18
C ASN A 68 1.33 33.93 -9.52
N VAL A 69 0.30 33.14 -9.18
CA VAL A 69 0.46 31.78 -8.66
C VAL A 69 0.38 30.82 -9.84
N THR A 70 1.46 30.05 -10.07
CA THR A 70 1.49 28.97 -11.05
C THR A 70 0.86 27.73 -10.45
N VAL A 71 -0.21 27.22 -11.07
CA VAL A 71 -0.82 25.94 -10.75
C VAL A 71 -0.38 24.95 -11.82
N VAL A 72 0.18 23.83 -11.38
CA VAL A 72 0.62 22.75 -12.27
C VAL A 72 -0.24 21.52 -11.98
N THR A 73 -0.89 21.00 -13.02
CA THR A 73 -1.87 19.91 -12.92
C THR A 73 -1.46 18.76 -13.83
N SER A 74 -1.56 17.55 -13.32
CA SER A 74 -1.47 16.30 -14.10
C SER A 74 -2.84 15.67 -14.17
N HIS A 75 -3.30 15.34 -15.38
CA HIS A 75 -4.60 14.72 -15.65
C HIS A 75 -4.66 13.21 -15.32
N GLY A 76 -3.66 12.68 -14.63
CA GLY A 76 -3.72 11.34 -14.09
C GLY A 76 -3.81 10.23 -15.16
N SER A 77 -4.52 9.17 -14.83
CA SER A 77 -4.53 7.94 -15.64
C SER A 77 -5.53 7.94 -16.80
N ASN A 78 -6.57 8.75 -16.68
CA ASN A 78 -7.61 8.95 -17.69
C ASN A 78 -7.25 10.06 -18.68
N GLY A 79 -6.37 10.98 -18.28
CA GLY A 79 -5.79 11.99 -19.16
C GLY A 79 -6.73 13.11 -19.57
N ALA A 80 -7.80 13.31 -18.80
CA ALA A 80 -8.77 14.34 -19.08
C ALA A 80 -9.35 14.87 -17.76
N SER A 81 -9.24 16.18 -17.56
CA SER A 81 -10.02 16.90 -16.55
C SER A 81 -11.26 17.54 -17.19
N PRO A 82 -12.36 17.69 -16.45
CA PRO A 82 -13.41 18.65 -16.79
C PRO A 82 -12.82 20.06 -16.96
N ALA A 83 -13.40 20.88 -17.86
CA ALA A 83 -12.87 22.21 -18.16
C ALA A 83 -12.86 23.18 -16.95
N ASP A 84 -13.77 22.97 -15.98
CA ASP A 84 -13.98 23.86 -14.85
C ASP A 84 -13.79 23.16 -13.48
N ASP A 85 -13.38 21.89 -13.44
CA ASP A 85 -13.30 21.13 -12.19
C ASP A 85 -12.16 20.10 -12.21
N TYR A 86 -11.73 19.69 -11.03
CA TYR A 86 -10.76 18.60 -10.85
C TYR A 86 -11.51 17.29 -10.67
N ASP A 87 -11.09 16.24 -11.38
CA ASP A 87 -11.58 14.91 -11.13
C ASP A 87 -10.82 14.21 -9.98
N ALA A 88 -11.21 12.97 -9.70
CA ALA A 88 -10.63 12.20 -8.58
C ALA A 88 -9.18 11.74 -8.82
N ASP A 89 -8.71 11.75 -10.07
CA ASP A 89 -7.40 11.27 -10.50
C ASP A 89 -6.42 12.43 -10.80
N ASP A 90 -6.95 13.65 -10.90
CA ASP A 90 -6.19 14.87 -11.10
C ASP A 90 -5.28 15.19 -9.92
N ILE A 91 -4.08 15.66 -10.25
CA ILE A 91 -3.05 15.94 -9.27
C ILE A 91 -2.51 17.34 -9.54
N SER A 92 -2.91 18.27 -8.67
CA SER A 92 -2.49 19.67 -8.78
C SER A 92 -1.68 20.12 -7.57
N THR A 93 -0.81 21.11 -7.78
CA THR A 93 -0.06 21.76 -6.69
C THR A 93 -0.95 22.55 -5.73
N SER A 94 -2.20 22.83 -6.10
CA SER A 94 -3.19 23.52 -5.28
C SER A 94 -4.00 22.59 -4.37
N MET A 95 -3.80 21.27 -4.45
CA MET A 95 -4.49 20.30 -3.60
C MET A 95 -4.18 20.48 -2.10
N SER A 96 -5.23 20.62 -1.29
CA SER A 96 -5.14 20.73 0.18
C SER A 96 -4.76 19.42 0.88
N ASN A 97 -5.07 18.27 0.26
CA ASN A 97 -4.73 16.93 0.77
C ASN A 97 -3.89 16.16 -0.26
N PRO A 98 -2.56 16.27 -0.24
CA PRO A 98 -1.71 15.52 -1.17
C PRO A 98 -1.84 14.01 -0.93
N PRO A 99 -1.82 13.17 -1.98
CA PRO A 99 -2.14 11.73 -1.89
C PRO A 99 -1.23 10.88 -0.97
N HIS A 100 -0.17 11.46 -0.39
CA HIS A 100 0.99 10.70 0.06
C HIS A 100 1.04 10.47 1.58
N LYS A 101 0.26 11.21 2.39
CA LYS A 101 0.53 11.30 3.83
C LYS A 101 -0.22 10.30 4.72
N ARG A 102 -1.36 9.75 4.30
CA ARG A 102 -2.23 8.91 5.18
C ARG A 102 -2.28 7.41 4.86
N MET A 103 -1.73 6.94 3.74
CA MET A 103 -1.98 5.57 3.28
C MET A 103 -0.83 4.57 3.52
N LYS A 104 0.42 5.03 3.68
CA LYS A 104 1.57 4.13 3.95
C LYS A 104 1.40 3.32 5.24
N THR A 105 0.92 3.96 6.30
CA THR A 105 0.73 3.31 7.61
C THR A 105 -0.38 2.26 7.58
N ARG A 106 -1.47 2.50 6.85
CA ARG A 106 -2.58 1.53 6.71
C ARG A 106 -2.14 0.25 6.01
N LYS A 107 -1.37 0.36 4.91
CA LYS A 107 -0.87 -0.82 4.18
C LYS A 107 0.16 -1.61 4.97
N GLN A 108 1.02 -0.94 5.73
CA GLN A 108 1.94 -1.60 6.65
C GLN A 108 1.19 -2.38 7.73
N ILE A 109 0.18 -1.78 8.36
CA ILE A 109 -0.64 -2.45 9.37
C ILE A 109 -1.35 -3.67 8.79
N GLN A 110 -1.92 -3.59 7.59
CA GLN A 110 -2.55 -4.73 6.93
C GLN A 110 -1.56 -5.87 6.67
N MET A 111 -0.35 -5.56 6.21
CA MET A 111 0.69 -6.57 5.98
C MET A 111 1.15 -7.22 7.29
N PHE A 112 1.36 -6.44 8.34
CA PHE A 112 1.71 -6.97 9.66
C PHE A 112 0.58 -7.82 10.26
N ALA A 113 -0.67 -7.39 10.12
CA ALA A 113 -1.83 -8.14 10.58
C ALA A 113 -1.98 -9.47 9.82
N ALA A 114 -1.82 -9.45 8.49
CA ALA A 114 -1.87 -10.65 7.66
C ALA A 114 -0.76 -11.65 8.05
N LEU A 115 0.46 -11.16 8.26
CA LEU A 115 1.58 -11.98 8.72
C LEU A 115 1.32 -12.58 10.11
N ALA A 116 0.91 -11.75 11.06
CA ALA A 116 0.61 -12.18 12.43
C ALA A 116 -0.49 -13.26 12.47
N LEU A 117 -1.57 -13.06 11.71
CA LEU A 117 -2.67 -14.03 11.61
C LEU A 117 -2.23 -15.32 10.89
N SER A 118 -1.37 -15.24 9.88
CA SER A 118 -0.87 -16.42 9.16
C SER A 118 0.06 -17.30 10.03
N LEU A 119 0.81 -16.69 10.95
CA LEU A 119 1.76 -17.39 11.84
C LEU A 119 1.13 -17.88 13.14
N SER A 120 0.02 -17.28 13.56
CA SER A 120 -0.69 -17.63 14.80
C SER A 120 -1.03 -19.13 14.93
N PRO A 121 -1.54 -19.82 13.89
CA PRO A 121 -1.84 -21.26 13.97
C PRO A 121 -0.59 -22.12 14.23
N TRP A 122 0.56 -21.71 13.71
CA TRP A 122 1.83 -22.41 13.88
C TRP A 122 2.40 -22.23 15.28
N LEU A 123 2.35 -21.00 15.80
CA LEU A 123 2.72 -20.67 17.18
C LEU A 123 1.87 -21.45 18.19
N ILE A 124 0.56 -21.49 18.00
CA ILE A 124 -0.36 -22.24 18.86
C ILE A 124 -0.05 -23.74 18.81
N SER A 125 0.15 -24.30 17.62
CA SER A 125 0.50 -25.72 17.44
C SER A 125 1.84 -26.08 18.10
N TYR A 126 2.84 -25.19 17.98
CA TYR A 126 4.14 -25.35 18.62
C TYR A 126 4.04 -25.32 20.16
N LEU A 127 3.32 -24.34 20.72
CA LEU A 127 3.10 -24.23 22.17
C LEU A 127 2.39 -25.46 22.75
N LEU A 128 1.35 -25.95 22.08
CA LEU A 128 0.66 -27.18 22.49
C LEU A 128 1.58 -28.40 22.48
N ARG A 129 2.50 -28.48 21.50
CA ARG A 129 3.48 -29.56 21.40
C ARG A 129 4.53 -29.49 22.50
N MET A 130 5.02 -28.30 22.83
CA MET A 130 5.96 -28.08 23.95
C MET A 130 5.30 -28.40 25.30
N ARG A 131 4.06 -27.96 25.51
CA ARG A 131 3.32 -28.23 26.75
C ARG A 131 3.06 -29.73 26.95
N LYS A 132 2.75 -30.47 25.88
CA LYS A 132 2.67 -31.94 25.93
C LYS A 132 3.99 -32.61 26.28
N ARG A 133 5.12 -32.11 25.77
CA ARG A 133 6.45 -32.66 26.08
C ARG A 133 6.82 -32.48 27.55
N HIS A 134 6.57 -31.30 28.12
CA HIS A 134 6.82 -31.04 29.54
C HIS A 134 5.93 -31.89 30.46
N ALA A 135 4.65 -32.07 30.11
CA ALA A 135 3.75 -32.92 30.88
C ALA A 135 4.17 -34.41 30.87
N VAL A 136 4.75 -34.89 29.76
CA VAL A 136 5.26 -36.27 29.65
C VAL A 136 6.54 -36.47 30.46
N GLN A 137 7.44 -35.49 30.51
CA GLN A 137 8.67 -35.57 31.31
C GLN A 137 8.39 -35.57 32.83
N GLN A 138 7.42 -34.79 33.31
CA GLN A 138 7.05 -34.82 34.74
C GLN A 138 6.39 -36.13 35.16
N GLY A 139 5.69 -36.80 34.24
CA GLY A 139 5.11 -38.13 34.49
C GLY A 139 6.14 -39.26 34.53
N SER A 140 7.31 -39.11 33.88
CA SER A 140 8.37 -40.13 33.87
C SER A 140 9.34 -40.05 35.06
N GLU A 141 9.38 -38.92 35.79
CA GLU A 141 10.19 -38.78 37.03
C GLU A 141 9.44 -39.23 38.29
N SER A 142 8.17 -39.61 38.18
CA SER A 142 7.30 -40.00 39.31
C SER A 142 7.13 -41.52 39.48
N TYR A 143 7.99 -42.34 38.85
CA TYR A 143 7.99 -43.81 38.96
C TYR A 143 9.31 -44.33 39.48
#